data_AF-A0A7W1BFA9-F1
#
_entry.id   AF-A0A7W1BFA9-F1
#
_cell.length_a   1.000
_cell.length_b   1.000
_cell.length_c   1.000
_cell.angle_alpha   90.00
_cell.angle_beta   90.00
_cell.angle_gamma   90.00
#
_symmetry.space_group_name_H-M   'P 1'
#
loop_
_entity.id
_entity.type
_entity.pdbx_description
1 polymer ?
#
loop_
_entity_poly.entity_id
_entity_poly.type
_entity_poly.pdbx_seq_one_letter_code
_entity_poly.pdbx_strand_id
1 'polypeptide(L)'
;MTPQSESAARAGRFAALRALRMHQWVKNVLVVVPTVLDHRLSDEHVLLRAAAAFAAFCCAASGAYVINDLLDLAADRGHRTKRQRPFASGELDPRFGWILAPLLFA
;
A
#
# COMPACT_ATOMS: atom_id res chain seq x y z
N MET A 1 -0.30 21.19 -25.64
CA MET A 1 -0.30 19.96 -24.82
C MET A 1 0.65 20.22 -23.67
N THR A 2 0.13 20.62 -22.50
CA THR A 2 0.87 21.39 -21.48
C THR A 2 1.69 20.50 -20.53
N PRO A 3 2.96 20.84 -20.24
CA PRO A 3 3.82 20.09 -19.30
C PRO A 3 3.31 20.04 -17.84
N GLN A 4 2.26 20.81 -17.51
CA GLN A 4 1.66 20.84 -16.17
C GLN A 4 0.80 19.61 -15.86
N SER A 5 0.19 18.96 -16.86
CA SER A 5 -0.66 17.77 -16.64
C SER A 5 0.16 16.52 -16.30
N GLU A 6 1.33 16.35 -16.92
CA GLU A 6 2.23 15.24 -16.63
C GLU A 6 2.82 15.32 -15.22
N SER A 7 3.14 16.54 -14.76
CA SER A 7 3.68 16.77 -13.42
C SER A 7 2.64 16.45 -12.34
N ALA A 8 1.40 16.90 -12.52
CA ALA A 8 0.30 16.57 -11.59
C ALA A 8 -0.02 15.07 -11.59
N ALA A 9 -0.03 14.42 -12.75
CA ALA A 9 -0.23 12.97 -12.87
C ALA A 9 0.92 12.15 -12.28
N ARG A 10 2.18 12.63 -12.36
CA ARG A 10 3.32 12.03 -11.66
C ARG A 10 3.17 12.18 -10.15
N ALA A 11 2.85 13.37 -9.65
CA ALA A 11 2.64 13.62 -8.23
C ALA A 11 1.54 12.71 -7.65
N GLY A 12 0.39 12.61 -8.32
CA GLY A 12 -0.70 11.72 -7.91
C GLY A 12 -0.31 10.23 -7.88
N ARG A 13 0.50 9.77 -8.85
CA ARG A 13 1.04 8.39 -8.85
C ARG A 13 1.99 8.14 -7.69
N PHE A 14 2.90 9.08 -7.40
CA PHE A 14 3.81 8.96 -6.26
C PHE A 14 3.07 9.02 -4.91
N ALA A 15 1.98 9.80 -4.82
CA ALA A 15 1.12 9.83 -3.65
C ALA A 15 0.39 8.49 -3.45
N ALA A 16 -0.13 7.89 -4.52
CA ALA A 16 -0.78 6.58 -4.47
C ALA A 16 0.19 5.47 -4.04
N LEU A 17 1.41 5.45 -4.58
CA LEU A 17 2.46 4.50 -4.17
C LEU A 17 2.90 4.71 -2.71
N ARG A 18 2.92 5.95 -2.22
CA ARG A 18 3.15 6.27 -0.80
C ARG A 18 1.99 5.82 0.09
N ALA A 19 0.74 5.96 -0.38
CA ALA A 19 -0.44 5.48 0.33
C ALA A 19 -0.48 3.95 0.44
N LEU A 20 -0.01 3.24 -0.58
CA LEU A 20 0.24 1.79 -0.53
C LEU A 20 1.41 1.40 0.38
N ARG A 21 2.13 2.38 0.92
CA ARG A 21 3.29 2.20 1.84
C ARG A 21 4.26 1.12 1.35
N MET A 22 4.62 1.16 0.07
CA MET A 22 5.50 0.14 -0.55
C MET A 22 6.84 -0.07 0.19
N HIS A 23 7.32 0.97 0.89
CA HIS A 23 8.48 0.90 1.80
C HIS A 23 8.29 -0.06 2.99
N GLN A 24 7.07 -0.25 3.50
CA GLN A 24 6.77 -1.15 4.61
C GLN A 24 6.64 -2.63 4.16
N TRP A 25 6.59 -2.90 2.85
CA TRP A 25 6.44 -4.27 2.33
C TRP A 25 7.62 -5.18 2.68
N VAL A 26 8.79 -4.61 3.00
CA VAL A 26 9.93 -5.38 3.53
C VAL A 26 9.57 -6.14 4.81
N LYS A 27 8.65 -5.63 5.65
CA LYS A 27 8.16 -6.36 6.83
C LYS A 27 7.31 -7.58 6.47
N ASN A 28 6.67 -7.54 5.31
CA ASN A 28 5.81 -8.62 4.83
C ASN A 28 6.61 -9.78 4.21
N VAL A 29 7.94 -9.64 4.06
CA VAL A 29 8.83 -10.73 3.60
C VAL A 29 8.76 -11.96 4.51
N LEU A 30 8.35 -11.79 5.77
CA LEU A 30 8.13 -12.91 6.70
C LEU A 30 7.07 -13.91 6.21
N VAL A 31 6.14 -13.52 5.33
CA VAL A 31 5.18 -14.44 4.71
C VAL A 31 5.85 -15.50 3.83
N VAL A 32 7.06 -15.25 3.34
CA VAL A 32 7.82 -16.18 2.50
C VAL A 32 8.63 -17.18 3.33
N VAL A 33 8.84 -16.91 4.62
CA VAL A 33 9.65 -17.76 5.53
C VAL A 33 9.14 -19.21 5.62
N PRO A 34 7.83 -19.49 5.77
CA PRO A 34 7.33 -20.86 5.81
C PRO A 34 7.62 -21.64 4.53
N THR A 35 7.53 -21.00 3.36
CA THR A 35 7.81 -21.62 2.06
C THR A 35 9.30 -21.96 1.90
N VAL A 36 10.19 -21.11 2.43
CA VAL A 36 11.64 -21.36 2.44
C VAL A 36 11.97 -22.54 3.37
N LEU A 37 11.32 -22.62 4.53
CA LEU A 37 11.52 -23.70 5.50
C LEU A 37 10.95 -25.05 5.03
N ASP A 38 9.94 -25.05 4.16
CA ASP A 38 9.37 -26.27 3.57
C ASP A 38 10.34 -26.95 2.56
N HIS A 39 11.46 -26.31 2.21
CA HIS A 39 12.49 -26.81 1.27
C HIS A 39 11.97 -27.21 -0.13
N ARG A 40 10.71 -26.90 -0.48
CA ARG A 40 10.10 -27.17 -1.79
C ARG A 40 10.27 -26.01 -2.77
N LEU A 41 11.32 -25.20 -2.61
CA LEU A 41 11.61 -24.04 -3.47
C LEU A 41 11.93 -24.41 -4.93
N SER A 42 12.22 -25.69 -5.20
CA SER A 42 12.41 -26.23 -6.55
C SER A 42 11.09 -26.59 -7.26
N ASP A 43 9.96 -26.55 -6.56
CA ASP A 43 8.63 -26.79 -7.13
C ASP A 43 8.03 -25.46 -7.62
N GLU A 44 7.92 -25.33 -8.95
CA GLU A 44 7.40 -24.12 -9.60
C GLU A 44 5.98 -23.76 -9.13
N HIS A 45 5.14 -24.75 -8.81
CA HIS A 45 3.80 -24.50 -8.31
C HIS A 45 3.81 -23.94 -6.88
N VAL A 46 4.77 -24.36 -6.05
CA VAL A 46 4.94 -23.83 -4.69
C VAL A 46 5.41 -22.38 -4.75
N LEU A 47 6.36 -22.07 -5.64
CA LEU A 47 6.83 -20.70 -5.86
C LEU A 47 5.70 -19.78 -6.33
N LEU A 48 4.88 -20.22 -7.29
CA LEU A 48 3.77 -19.40 -7.80
C LEU A 48 2.73 -19.11 -6.71
N ARG A 49 2.39 -20.12 -5.89
CA ARG A 49 1.47 -19.96 -4.75
C ARG A 49 2.04 -19.04 -3.68
N ALA A 50 3.33 -19.15 -3.37
CA ALA A 50 3.98 -18.30 -2.40
C ALA A 50 4.06 -16.84 -2.88
N ALA A 51 4.33 -16.62 -4.17
CA ALA A 51 4.30 -15.30 -4.79
C ALA A 51 2.88 -14.70 -4.75
N ALA A 52 1.85 -15.48 -5.08
CA ALA A 52 0.45 -15.06 -4.99
C ALA A 52 0.04 -14.72 -3.54
N ALA A 53 0.41 -15.56 -2.58
CA ALA A 53 0.17 -15.32 -1.16
C ALA A 53 0.89 -14.06 -0.64
N PHE A 54 2.15 -13.85 -1.05
CA PHE A 54 2.90 -12.63 -0.72
C PHE A 54 2.23 -11.39 -1.32
N ALA A 55 1.80 -11.45 -2.58
CA ALA A 55 1.10 -10.35 -3.24
C ALA A 55 -0.23 -10.04 -2.56
N ALA A 56 -1.05 -11.06 -2.28
CA ALA A 56 -2.31 -10.92 -1.56
C ALA A 56 -2.11 -10.32 -0.16
N PHE A 57 -1.08 -10.76 0.57
CA PHE A 57 -0.75 -10.21 1.88
C PHE A 57 -0.29 -8.76 1.79
N CYS A 58 0.50 -8.40 0.78
CA CYS A 58 0.90 -7.01 0.54
C CYS A 58 -0.30 -6.12 0.20
N CYS A 59 -1.25 -6.60 -0.61
CA CYS A 59 -2.50 -5.89 -0.89
C CYS A 59 -3.33 -5.71 0.37
N ALA A 60 -3.57 -6.77 1.14
CA ALA A 60 -4.35 -6.72 2.38
C ALA A 60 -3.71 -5.78 3.43
N ALA A 61 -2.38 -5.86 3.62
CA ALA A 61 -1.65 -4.94 4.50
C ALA A 61 -1.78 -3.49 4.03
N SER A 62 -1.70 -3.25 2.71
CA SER A 62 -1.88 -1.91 2.13
C SER A 62 -3.32 -1.40 2.37
N GLY A 63 -4.34 -2.24 2.20
CA GLY A 63 -5.73 -1.91 2.50
C GLY A 63 -5.94 -1.53 3.96
N ALA A 64 -5.39 -2.32 4.89
CA ALA A 64 -5.44 -2.02 6.32
C ALA A 64 -4.76 -0.70 6.68
N TYR A 65 -3.65 -0.37 6.02
CA TYR A 65 -2.98 0.93 6.22
C TYR A 65 -3.75 2.10 5.65
N VAL A 66 -4.40 1.94 4.50
CA VAL A 66 -5.29 2.96 3.93
C VAL A 66 -6.45 3.22 4.89
N ILE A 67 -7.08 2.18 5.43
CA ILE A 67 -8.15 2.33 6.43
C ILE A 67 -7.64 3.06 7.68
N ASN A 68 -6.49 2.65 8.22
CA ASN A 68 -5.92 3.31 9.40
C ASN A 68 -5.61 4.79 9.14
N ASP A 69 -5.07 5.14 7.97
CA ASP A 69 -4.78 6.53 7.61
C ASP A 69 -6.06 7.36 7.43
N LEU A 70 -7.18 6.74 7.04
CA LEU A 70 -8.50 7.39 6.98
C LEU A 70 -9.13 7.57 8.36
N LEU A 71 -9.01 6.59 9.24
CA LEU A 71 -9.52 6.66 10.61
C LEU A 71 -8.73 7.69 11.44
N ASP A 72 -7.41 7.74 11.26
CA ASP A 72 -6.52 8.68 11.95
C ASP A 72 -6.51 10.09 11.31
N LEU A 73 -7.24 10.32 10.21
CA LEU A 73 -7.17 11.53 9.40
C LEU A 73 -7.34 12.83 10.22
N ALA A 74 -8.33 12.86 11.10
CA ALA A 74 -8.62 14.03 11.94
C ALA A 74 -7.49 14.29 12.95
N ALA A 75 -6.93 13.24 13.54
CA ALA A 75 -5.82 13.34 14.48
C ALA A 75 -4.49 13.69 13.77
N ASP A 76 -4.26 13.14 12.57
CA ASP A 76 -3.06 13.35 11.79
C ASP A 76 -2.92 14.79 11.28
N ARG A 77 -4.05 15.46 10.98
CA ARG A 77 -4.07 16.88 10.58
C ARG A 77 -3.50 17.83 11.64
N GLY A 78 -3.72 17.52 12.92
CA GLY A 78 -3.17 18.29 14.04
C GLY A 78 -1.72 17.96 14.40
N HIS A 79 -1.16 16.87 13.85
CA HIS A 79 0.15 16.36 14.27
C HIS A 79 1.30 17.06 13.54
N ARG A 80 2.40 17.35 14.25
CA ARG A 80 3.53 18.10 13.68
C ARG A 80 4.14 17.44 12.43
N THR A 81 4.30 16.12 12.45
CA THR A 81 4.90 15.30 11.38
C THR A 81 3.88 14.50 10.56
N LYS A 82 2.82 13.95 11.18
CA LYS A 82 1.85 13.08 10.47
C LYS A 82 0.90 13.83 9.53
N ARG A 83 0.82 15.16 9.62
CA ARG A 83 0.04 15.99 8.67
C ARG A 83 0.51 15.90 7.22
N GLN A 84 1.73 15.42 6.98
CA GLN A 84 2.28 15.24 5.62
C GLN A 84 1.83 13.92 4.96
N ARG A 85 1.06 13.08 5.68
CA ARG A 85 0.47 11.87 5.08
C ARG A 85 -0.48 12.27 3.94
N PRO A 86 -0.55 11.51 2.82
CA PRO A 86 -1.27 11.90 1.61
C PRO A 86 -2.74 12.30 1.86
N PHE A 87 -3.44 11.58 2.74
CA PHE A 87 -4.83 11.88 3.10
C PHE A 87 -4.93 13.08 4.07
N ALA A 88 -4.02 13.19 5.03
CA ALA A 88 -4.01 14.28 6.02
C ALA A 88 -3.61 15.63 5.41
N SER A 89 -2.71 15.64 4.41
CA SER A 89 -2.25 16.81 3.68
C SER A 89 -3.21 17.28 2.58
N GLY A 90 -4.20 16.46 2.21
CA GLY A 90 -5.12 16.72 1.11
C GLY A 90 -4.55 16.42 -0.28
N GLU A 91 -3.39 15.75 -0.36
CA GLU A 91 -2.79 15.29 -1.64
C GLU A 91 -3.63 14.16 -2.29
N LEU A 92 -4.35 13.38 -1.47
CA LEU A 92 -5.35 12.40 -1.91
C LEU A 92 -6.70 12.65 -1.25
N ASP A 93 -7.77 12.54 -2.04
CA ASP A 93 -9.14 12.61 -1.54
C ASP A 93 -9.42 11.38 -0.64
N PRO A 94 -9.87 11.55 0.61
CA PRO A 94 -10.28 10.44 1.49
C PRO A 94 -11.31 9.49 0.85
N ARG A 95 -12.16 9.98 -0.06
CA ARG A 95 -13.12 9.16 -0.82
C ARG A 95 -12.42 8.11 -1.67
N PHE A 96 -11.27 8.45 -2.25
CA PHE A 96 -10.45 7.52 -3.02
C PHE A 96 -9.92 6.40 -2.12
N GLY A 97 -9.50 6.72 -0.90
CA GLY A 97 -9.05 5.71 0.07
C GLY A 97 -10.15 4.72 0.46
N TRP A 98 -11.38 5.20 0.69
CA TRP A 98 -12.53 4.34 1.03
C TRP A 98 -12.94 3.38 -0.09
N ILE A 99 -12.71 3.74 -1.36
CA ILE A 99 -12.94 2.87 -2.52
C ILE A 99 -11.76 1.91 -2.73
N LEU A 100 -10.53 2.41 -2.59
CA LEU A 100 -9.32 1.63 -2.82
C LEU A 100 -9.12 0.52 -1.78
N ALA A 101 -9.45 0.78 -0.51
CA ALA A 101 -9.28 -0.19 0.56
C ALA A 101 -9.99 -1.53 0.30
N PRO A 102 -11.31 -1.60 0.03
CA PRO A 102 -11.99 -2.86 -0.26
C PRO A 102 -11.49 -3.53 -1.54
N LEU A 103 -11.06 -2.77 -2.55
CA LEU A 103 -10.44 -3.33 -3.76
C LEU A 103 -9.11 -4.02 -3.49
N LEU A 104 -8.38 -3.61 -2.44
CA LEU A 104 -7.14 -4.27 -2.02
C LEU A 104 -7.38 -5.55 -1.19
N PHE A 105 -8.62 -5.78 -0.74
CA PHE A 105 -9.03 -7.00 -0.04
C PHE A 105 -9.77 -8.02 -0.92
N ALA A 106 -10.15 -7.62 -2.15
CA ALA A 106 -10.83 -8.46 -3.14
C ALA A 106 -9.82 -9.31 -3.93
#